data_AF-A0A0K6FV90-F1
#
_entry.id   AF-A0A0K6FV90-F1
#
_cell.length_a   1.000
_cell.length_b   1.000
_cell.length_c   1.000
_cell.angle_alpha   90.00
_cell.angle_beta   90.00
_cell.angle_gamma   90.00
#
_symmetry.space_group_name_H-M   'P 1'
#
loop_
_entity.id
_entity.type
_entity.pdbx_description
1 polymer ?
#
loop_
_entity_poly.entity_id
_entity_poly.type
_entity_poly.pdbx_seq_one_letter_code
_entity_poly.pdbx_strand_id
1 'polypeptide(L)'
;MRFTLSTVIAAVSLGLLTMAHPGDDHDGSDMLTPSELAVREVAADRRAELVRNCGPQIAAFEAQRRAKRSAMMKRATSTATAAAAKYTTIQNTTCVTAPEVTEGTYTLPNANPATYLLCTHTGPYYINNEYYRTDLRESQPGVKLVLDIGVMDTRTCTPLPAALVELWACNATGAYGGFTTSSRLSDKFTWLRGGSETNTNGVVELTTIYPGFYTGRTIHIHTMIHTGWTKSANGTIVSHSGALRHIGQVWLWF
;
A
#
# COMPACT_ATOMS: atom_id res chain seq x y z
N MET A 1 -34.32 -61.07 14.91
CA MET A 1 -33.22 -60.17 14.50
C MET A 1 -33.76 -58.76 14.46
N ARG A 2 -33.21 -57.85 15.28
CA ARG A 2 -33.70 -56.48 15.49
C ARG A 2 -33.05 -55.55 14.47
N PHE A 3 -33.84 -54.83 13.69
CA PHE A 3 -33.39 -53.73 12.83
C PHE A 3 -33.28 -52.46 13.66
N THR A 4 -32.08 -51.88 13.76
CA THR A 4 -31.83 -50.61 14.45
C THR A 4 -31.90 -49.44 13.49
N LEU A 5 -32.74 -48.46 13.85
CA LEU A 5 -32.76 -47.09 13.35
C LEU A 5 -31.36 -46.46 13.42
N SER A 6 -30.99 -45.68 12.40
CA SER A 6 -30.17 -44.47 12.55
C SER A 6 -30.27 -43.65 11.27
N THR A 7 -31.32 -42.82 11.21
CA THR A 7 -31.41 -41.67 10.33
C THR A 7 -30.88 -40.43 11.05
N VAL A 8 -30.29 -39.53 10.28
CA VAL A 8 -29.94 -38.13 10.60
C VAL A 8 -28.70 -37.92 11.48
N ILE A 9 -27.61 -37.45 10.87
CA ILE A 9 -26.99 -36.13 11.12
C ILE A 9 -26.11 -35.83 9.91
N ALA A 10 -26.66 -35.06 8.98
CA ALA A 10 -25.90 -34.35 7.98
C ALA A 10 -25.45 -33.01 8.58
N ALA A 11 -24.24 -32.58 8.19
CA ALA A 11 -23.78 -31.20 8.23
C ALA A 11 -23.65 -30.51 9.60
N VAL A 12 -22.57 -30.81 10.34
CA VAL A 12 -21.91 -29.79 11.19
C VAL A 12 -20.39 -29.98 11.09
N SER A 13 -19.79 -29.42 10.04
CA SER A 13 -18.34 -29.18 9.98
C SER A 13 -18.08 -28.04 9.02
N LEU A 14 -18.03 -26.82 9.55
CA LEU A 14 -17.09 -25.74 9.22
C LEU A 14 -17.51 -24.47 9.99
N GLY A 15 -17.26 -24.49 11.30
CA GLY A 15 -17.21 -23.28 12.11
C GLY A 15 -15.75 -22.95 12.41
N LEU A 16 -14.94 -22.68 11.38
CA LEU A 16 -13.63 -22.08 11.59
C LEU A 16 -13.87 -20.66 12.07
N LEU A 17 -13.65 -20.45 13.37
CA LEU A 17 -13.50 -19.14 13.98
C LEU A 17 -12.43 -18.39 13.20
N THR A 18 -12.84 -17.42 12.38
CA THR A 18 -11.97 -16.35 11.92
C THR A 18 -11.62 -15.52 13.14
N MET A 19 -10.52 -15.85 13.80
CA MET A 19 -9.93 -14.95 14.79
C MET A 19 -9.34 -13.76 14.05
N ALA A 20 -10.14 -12.71 13.89
CA ALA A 20 -9.63 -11.37 13.71
C ALA A 20 -8.75 -11.02 14.93
N HIS A 21 -7.76 -10.16 14.73
CA HIS A 21 -6.67 -9.97 15.69
C HIS A 21 -7.17 -9.64 17.12
N PRO A 22 -6.44 -10.03 18.18
CA PRO A 22 -6.73 -9.55 19.53
C PRO A 22 -6.32 -8.08 19.62
N GLY A 23 -7.28 -7.17 19.74
CA GLY A 23 -7.00 -5.75 19.97
C GLY A 23 -8.12 -4.74 19.68
N ASP A 24 -9.14 -5.08 18.90
CA ASP A 24 -10.24 -4.15 18.63
C ASP A 24 -11.51 -4.59 19.36
N ASP A 25 -11.71 -4.06 20.57
CA ASP A 25 -13.01 -4.08 21.25
C ASP A 25 -13.92 -3.07 20.53
N HIS A 26 -14.48 -3.46 19.38
CA HIS A 26 -15.55 -2.70 18.74
C HIS A 26 -16.81 -2.86 19.58
N ASP A 27 -17.07 -1.93 20.50
CA ASP A 27 -18.46 -1.70 20.88
C ASP A 27 -19.21 -1.28 19.59
N GLY A 28 -20.47 -1.69 19.44
CA GLY A 28 -21.22 -1.46 18.21
C GLY A 28 -21.47 0.02 17.84
N SER A 29 -20.90 0.99 18.57
CA SER A 29 -21.02 2.43 18.28
C SER A 29 -20.14 2.90 17.12
N ASP A 30 -19.17 2.09 16.68
CA ASP A 30 -18.31 2.40 15.51
C ASP A 30 -18.83 1.81 14.19
N MET A 31 -20.00 1.17 14.19
CA MET A 31 -20.62 0.66 12.96
C MET A 31 -21.33 1.78 12.20
N LEU A 32 -20.87 2.04 10.98
CA LEU A 32 -21.53 2.94 10.04
C LEU A 32 -23.00 2.54 9.85
N THR A 33 -23.87 3.54 9.80
CA THR A 33 -25.27 3.32 9.44
C THR A 33 -25.37 2.79 8.01
N PRO A 34 -26.44 2.02 7.67
CA PRO A 34 -26.66 1.56 6.29
C PRO A 34 -26.65 2.69 5.25
N SER A 35 -27.14 3.88 5.62
CA SER A 35 -27.10 5.07 4.76
C SER A 35 -25.68 5.60 4.53
N GLU A 36 -24.85 5.64 5.56
CA GLU A 36 -23.44 6.05 5.43
C GLU A 36 -22.66 5.04 4.60
N LEU A 37 -22.92 3.75 4.79
CA LEU A 37 -22.32 2.69 3.99
C LEU A 37 -22.70 2.83 2.50
N ALA A 38 -23.98 3.05 2.19
CA ALA A 38 -24.45 3.24 0.82
C ALA A 38 -23.82 4.49 0.16
N VAL A 39 -23.69 5.60 0.90
CA VAL A 39 -23.01 6.81 0.40
C VAL A 39 -21.54 6.52 0.10
N ARG A 40 -20.85 5.77 0.97
CA ARG A 40 -19.45 5.39 0.76
C ARG A 40 -19.28 4.46 -0.44
N GLU A 41 -20.19 3.52 -0.63
CA GLU A 41 -20.20 2.58 -1.76
C GLU A 41 -20.37 3.34 -3.09
N VAL A 42 -21.37 4.22 -3.20
CA VAL A 42 -21.57 5.06 -4.39
C VAL A 42 -20.36 5.96 -4.67
N ALA A 43 -19.74 6.51 -3.63
CA ALA A 43 -18.53 7.31 -3.78
C ALA A 43 -17.33 6.46 -4.26
N ALA A 44 -17.20 5.22 -3.78
CA ALA A 44 -16.17 4.28 -4.24
C ALA A 44 -16.38 3.89 -5.70
N ASP A 45 -17.62 3.58 -6.10
CA ASP A 45 -17.97 3.23 -7.48
C ASP A 45 -17.67 4.37 -8.45
N ARG A 46 -18.01 5.61 -8.07
CA ARG A 46 -17.68 6.80 -8.88
C ARG A 46 -16.17 6.96 -9.05
N ARG A 47 -15.38 6.76 -7.99
CA ARG A 47 -13.91 6.83 -8.09
C ARG A 47 -13.37 5.73 -8.98
N ALA A 48 -13.89 4.51 -8.86
CA ALA A 48 -13.51 3.39 -9.71
C ALA A 48 -13.83 3.66 -11.19
N GLU A 49 -14.97 4.29 -11.47
CA GLU A 49 -15.34 4.70 -12.83
C GLU A 49 -14.38 5.74 -13.42
N LEU A 50 -14.04 6.78 -12.66
CA LEU A 50 -13.07 7.79 -13.09
C LEU A 50 -11.70 7.18 -13.43
N VAL A 51 -11.24 6.23 -12.61
CA VAL A 51 -9.97 5.51 -12.88
C VAL A 51 -10.05 4.70 -14.17
N ARG A 52 -11.18 4.01 -14.44
CA ARG A 52 -11.37 3.22 -15.66
C ARG A 52 -11.27 4.08 -16.92
N ASN A 53 -11.71 5.33 -16.87
CA ASN A 53 -11.65 6.25 -18.02
C ASN A 53 -10.22 6.59 -18.45
N CYS A 54 -9.23 6.46 -17.56
CA CYS A 54 -7.82 6.69 -17.87
C CYS A 54 -7.10 5.47 -18.47
N GLY A 55 -7.82 4.38 -18.75
CA GLY A 55 -7.26 3.13 -19.28
C GLY A 55 -6.30 3.31 -20.48
N PRO A 56 -6.66 4.08 -21.53
CA PRO A 56 -5.78 4.30 -22.68
C PRO A 56 -4.46 5.01 -22.32
N GLN A 57 -4.52 6.03 -21.46
CA GLN A 57 -3.36 6.80 -21.02
C GLN A 57 -2.45 5.96 -20.12
N ILE A 58 -3.04 5.15 -19.23
CA ILE A 58 -2.30 4.16 -18.42
C ILE A 58 -1.58 3.18 -19.35
N ALA A 59 -2.27 2.64 -20.36
CA ALA A 59 -1.67 1.70 -21.32
C ALA A 59 -0.49 2.32 -22.10
N ALA A 60 -0.63 3.57 -22.54
CA ALA A 60 0.42 4.31 -23.23
C ALA A 60 1.65 4.56 -22.33
N PHE A 61 1.40 4.98 -21.10
CA PHE A 61 2.44 5.21 -20.09
C PHE A 61 3.20 3.93 -19.75
N GLU A 62 2.47 2.83 -19.55
CA GLU A 62 3.03 1.51 -19.31
C GLU A 62 3.85 1.01 -20.51
N ALA A 63 3.42 1.28 -21.74
CA ALA A 63 4.18 0.95 -22.94
C ALA A 63 5.51 1.71 -23.01
N GLN A 64 5.52 3.01 -22.71
CA GLN A 64 6.74 3.82 -22.67
C GLN A 64 7.72 3.32 -21.59
N ARG A 65 7.20 2.95 -20.41
CA ARG A 65 8.00 2.37 -19.32
C ARG A 65 8.61 1.03 -19.69
N ARG A 66 7.84 0.12 -20.31
CA ARG A 66 8.35 -1.15 -20.83
C ARG A 66 9.45 -0.95 -21.86
N ALA A 67 9.29 0.01 -22.77
CA ALA A 67 10.30 0.34 -23.77
C ALA A 67 11.60 0.85 -23.11
N LYS A 68 11.51 1.77 -22.13
CA LYS A 68 12.66 2.28 -21.37
C LYS A 68 13.40 1.16 -20.63
N ARG A 69 12.67 0.31 -19.90
CA ARG A 69 13.24 -0.84 -19.18
C ARG A 69 13.93 -1.81 -20.13
N SER A 70 13.30 -2.11 -21.27
CA SER A 70 13.88 -2.99 -22.30
C SER A 70 15.18 -2.40 -22.88
N ALA A 71 15.23 -1.09 -23.11
CA ALA A 71 16.43 -0.40 -23.57
C ALA A 71 17.56 -0.40 -22.50
N MET A 72 17.19 -0.28 -21.22
CA MET A 72 18.14 -0.34 -20.10
C MET A 72 18.72 -1.76 -19.92
N MET A 73 17.89 -2.80 -20.02
CA MET A 73 18.34 -4.19 -19.99
C MET A 73 19.29 -4.52 -21.15
N LYS A 74 19.05 -3.98 -22.35
CA LYS A 74 19.97 -4.11 -23.50
C LYS A 74 21.33 -3.42 -23.30
N ARG A 75 21.43 -2.49 -22.34
CA ARG A 75 22.68 -1.78 -21.99
C ARG A 75 23.42 -2.38 -20.80
N ALA A 76 22.81 -3.30 -20.05
CA ALA A 76 23.42 -3.94 -18.89
C ALA A 76 24.20 -5.20 -19.31
N THR A 77 25.53 -5.06 -19.49
CA THR A 77 26.44 -6.15 -19.89
C THR A 77 26.95 -7.00 -18.71
N SER A 78 26.20 -7.13 -17.61
CA SER A 78 26.65 -7.94 -16.47
C SER A 78 25.53 -8.81 -15.89
N THR A 79 25.87 -10.08 -15.82
CA THR A 79 25.07 -11.27 -15.49
C THR A 79 24.38 -11.17 -14.14
N ALA A 80 23.05 -11.14 -14.16
CA ALA A 80 22.23 -11.76 -13.12
C ALA A 80 21.16 -12.58 -13.85
N THR A 81 21.34 -13.90 -13.84
CA THR A 81 20.41 -14.85 -14.44
C THR A 81 19.17 -14.93 -13.57
N ALA A 82 18.26 -13.97 -13.72
CA ALA A 82 16.85 -14.21 -13.44
C ALA A 82 16.24 -14.80 -14.72
N ALA A 83 15.63 -15.98 -14.60
CA ALA A 83 14.90 -16.59 -15.72
C ALA A 83 13.94 -15.56 -16.32
N ALA A 84 14.02 -15.39 -17.64
CA ALA A 84 13.30 -14.38 -18.39
C ALA A 84 11.80 -14.38 -18.03
N ALA A 85 11.21 -13.19 -17.95
CA ALA A 85 9.77 -13.03 -17.75
C ALA A 85 9.01 -13.74 -18.86
N LYS A 86 8.13 -14.68 -18.47
CA LYS A 86 7.41 -15.63 -19.33
C LYS A 86 6.28 -14.99 -20.17
N TYR A 87 6.18 -13.66 -20.22
CA TYR A 87 5.09 -12.95 -20.88
C TYR A 87 5.56 -11.68 -21.60
N THR A 88 5.18 -11.55 -22.88
CA THR A 88 5.49 -10.41 -23.75
C THR A 88 4.37 -9.35 -23.79
N THR A 89 3.30 -9.56 -23.02
CA THR A 89 2.13 -8.67 -22.92
C THR A 89 1.64 -8.65 -21.48
N ILE A 90 1.17 -7.50 -20.99
CA ILE A 90 0.49 -7.40 -19.69
C ILE A 90 -0.84 -8.14 -19.79
N GLN A 91 -1.00 -9.20 -18.99
CA GLN A 91 -2.30 -9.78 -18.66
C GLN A 91 -3.02 -8.82 -17.71
N ASN A 92 -4.36 -8.79 -17.74
CA ASN A 92 -5.25 -7.83 -17.05
C ASN A 92 -5.18 -7.84 -15.49
N THR A 93 -4.00 -7.79 -14.89
CA THR A 93 -3.75 -7.85 -13.45
C THR A 93 -2.64 -6.89 -13.00
N THR A 94 -2.44 -5.77 -13.69
CA THR A 94 -1.77 -4.61 -13.08
C THR A 94 -2.64 -4.11 -11.94
N CYS A 95 -2.11 -4.09 -10.72
CA CYS A 95 -2.80 -3.54 -9.57
C CYS A 95 -2.90 -2.02 -9.76
N VAL A 96 -3.99 -1.57 -10.39
CA VAL A 96 -4.37 -0.15 -10.38
C VAL A 96 -5.02 0.07 -9.03
N THR A 97 -4.27 0.63 -8.08
CA THR A 97 -4.87 1.09 -6.84
C THR A 97 -5.76 2.28 -7.19
N ALA A 98 -7.07 2.10 -7.07
CA ALA A 98 -7.97 3.25 -7.08
C ALA A 98 -7.63 4.09 -5.84
N PRO A 99 -7.74 5.43 -5.91
CA PRO A 99 -7.58 6.26 -4.74
C PRO A 99 -8.65 5.89 -3.72
N GLU A 100 -8.29 5.07 -2.75
CA GLU A 100 -9.01 4.97 -1.49
C GLU A 100 -8.40 6.03 -0.57
N VAL A 101 -9.10 7.15 -0.45
CA VAL A 101 -8.96 7.99 0.74
C VAL A 101 -10.22 7.67 1.53
N THR A 102 -10.08 6.91 2.60
CA THR A 102 -11.06 7.06 3.68
C THR A 102 -10.74 8.39 4.33
N GLU A 103 -11.28 9.48 3.76
CA GLU A 103 -11.28 10.77 4.44
C GLU A 103 -12.18 10.63 5.65
N GLY A 104 -11.55 10.64 6.81
CA GLY A 104 -12.21 10.62 8.10
C GLY A 104 -11.20 11.03 9.14
N THR A 105 -10.98 12.34 9.30
CA THR A 105 -10.57 12.86 10.60
C THR A 105 -11.74 12.64 11.55
N TYR A 106 -11.83 11.46 12.16
CA TYR A 106 -12.63 11.30 13.36
C TYR A 106 -11.84 11.94 14.51
N THR A 107 -12.03 13.25 14.70
CA THR A 107 -11.87 13.82 16.04
C THR A 107 -13.05 13.31 16.86
N LEU A 108 -12.88 12.19 17.54
CA LEU A 108 -13.79 11.83 18.63
C LEU A 108 -13.74 12.99 19.63
N PRO A 109 -14.89 13.54 20.09
CA PRO A 109 -14.92 14.71 20.99
C PRO A 109 -14.13 14.54 22.29
N ASN A 110 -13.66 13.33 22.62
CA ASN A 110 -12.90 13.01 23.83
C ASN A 110 -11.73 12.02 23.58
N ALA A 111 -11.21 11.90 22.35
CA ALA A 111 -10.05 11.04 22.10
C ALA A 111 -8.78 11.64 22.72
N ASN A 112 -8.06 10.82 23.48
CA ASN A 112 -6.66 11.04 23.82
C ASN A 112 -5.88 11.28 22.52
N PRO A 113 -4.89 12.20 22.45
CA PRO A 113 -4.08 12.46 21.25
C PRO A 113 -3.38 11.21 20.64
N ALA A 114 -3.45 10.05 21.30
CA ALA A 114 -2.98 8.76 20.79
C ALA A 114 -4.00 7.99 19.91
N THR A 115 -5.27 8.40 19.82
CA THR A 115 -6.27 7.67 19.03
C THR A 115 -6.25 8.13 17.57
N TYR A 116 -5.18 7.78 16.86
CA TYR A 116 -5.10 7.90 15.41
C TYR A 116 -5.97 6.78 14.83
N LEU A 117 -7.07 7.12 14.15
CA LEU A 117 -7.95 6.15 13.50
C LEU A 117 -7.12 5.25 12.58
N LEU A 118 -7.00 3.98 12.95
CA LEU A 118 -6.32 2.92 12.22
C LEU A 118 -7.12 2.63 10.96
N CYS A 119 -6.84 3.36 9.87
CA CYS A 119 -7.31 2.92 8.57
C CYS A 119 -6.64 1.56 8.27
N THR A 120 -7.41 0.55 7.88
CA THR A 120 -6.89 -0.77 7.47
C THR A 120 -5.75 -0.64 6.44
N HIS A 121 -5.78 0.43 5.64
CA HIS A 121 -4.76 0.79 4.65
C HIS A 121 -3.48 1.37 5.27
N THR A 122 -3.57 2.20 6.32
CA THR A 122 -2.40 2.70 7.07
C THR A 122 -1.67 1.57 7.80
N GLY A 123 -2.42 0.64 8.40
CA GLY A 123 -1.86 -0.27 9.40
C GLY A 123 -1.23 0.46 10.60
N PRO A 124 -0.83 -0.27 11.65
CA PRO A 124 -0.40 0.34 12.92
C PRO A 124 1.05 0.87 12.88
N TYR A 125 1.71 0.79 11.73
CA TYR A 125 3.16 0.98 11.61
C TYR A 125 3.55 2.24 10.83
N TYR A 126 2.60 3.11 10.51
CA TYR A 126 2.92 4.41 9.92
C TYR A 126 3.58 5.33 10.96
N ILE A 127 4.60 6.07 10.54
CA ILE A 127 5.36 7.00 11.38
C ILE A 127 5.38 8.33 10.64
N ASN A 128 5.12 9.42 11.35
CA ASN A 128 5.16 10.76 10.75
C ASN A 128 6.61 11.23 10.57
N ASN A 129 6.79 12.08 9.57
CA ASN A 129 8.02 12.79 9.24
C ASN A 129 9.18 11.86 8.86
N GLU A 130 8.91 10.89 7.99
CA GLU A 130 9.92 10.03 7.40
C GLU A 130 10.89 10.79 6.50
N TYR A 131 12.00 10.16 6.14
CA TYR A 131 13.03 10.79 5.31
C TYR A 131 12.58 10.97 3.85
N TYR A 132 12.90 12.12 3.28
CA TYR A 132 12.86 12.33 1.83
C TYR A 132 14.10 11.68 1.20
N ARG A 133 13.92 10.54 0.52
CA ARG A 133 14.99 9.74 -0.10
C ARG A 133 14.44 8.74 -1.11
N THR A 134 15.29 8.33 -2.04
CA THR A 134 14.95 7.35 -3.09
C THR A 134 15.43 5.93 -2.77
N ASP A 135 16.49 5.76 -1.96
CA ASP A 135 16.91 4.43 -1.46
C ASP A 135 16.47 4.24 -0.02
N LEU A 136 15.52 3.34 0.19
CA LEU A 136 14.89 3.08 1.48
C LEU A 136 15.60 1.95 2.23
N ARG A 137 16.52 1.21 1.61
CA ARG A 137 17.04 -0.06 2.16
C ARG A 137 17.88 0.12 3.42
N GLU A 138 18.62 1.22 3.49
CA GLU A 138 19.73 1.38 4.43
C GLU A 138 20.63 0.12 4.42
N SER A 139 20.74 -0.57 5.56
CA SER A 139 21.53 -1.79 5.75
C SER A 139 20.69 -3.08 5.78
N GLN A 140 19.40 -3.02 5.43
CA GLN A 140 18.53 -4.21 5.49
C GLN A 140 18.93 -5.27 4.45
N PRO A 141 19.14 -6.53 4.88
CA PRO A 141 19.39 -7.64 3.96
C PRO A 141 18.10 -8.03 3.24
N GLY A 142 18.22 -8.41 1.96
CA GLY A 142 17.09 -8.90 1.17
C GLY A 142 17.33 -8.79 -0.33
N VAL A 143 16.33 -9.21 -1.11
CA VAL A 143 16.34 -9.08 -2.56
C VAL A 143 16.05 -7.63 -2.93
N LYS A 144 16.95 -6.96 -3.65
CA LYS A 144 16.75 -5.58 -4.10
C LYS A 144 15.51 -5.49 -4.99
N LEU A 145 14.62 -4.56 -4.66
CA LEU A 145 13.43 -4.25 -5.43
C LEU A 145 13.48 -2.78 -5.85
N VAL A 146 13.38 -2.52 -7.15
CA VAL A 146 13.27 -1.16 -7.71
C VAL A 146 11.84 -0.95 -8.16
N LEU A 147 11.17 0.01 -7.54
CA LEU A 147 9.78 0.36 -7.78
C LEU A 147 9.75 1.64 -8.61
N ASP A 148 9.31 1.51 -9.85
CA ASP A 148 8.89 2.67 -10.63
C ASP A 148 7.40 2.90 -10.34
N ILE A 149 7.03 3.98 -9.66
CA ILE A 149 5.64 4.29 -9.32
C ILE A 149 5.19 5.48 -10.17
N GLY A 150 4.09 5.28 -10.90
CA GLY A 150 3.45 6.33 -11.69
C GLY A 150 2.24 6.89 -10.95
N VAL A 151 2.12 8.21 -10.90
CA VAL A 151 0.98 8.92 -10.33
C VAL A 151 0.31 9.73 -11.43
N MET A 152 -1.02 9.65 -11.51
CA MET A 152 -1.83 10.27 -12.55
C MET A 152 -3.06 10.92 -11.90
N ASP A 153 -3.49 12.09 -12.37
CA ASP A 153 -4.78 12.67 -11.98
C ASP A 153 -5.89 11.93 -12.74
N THR A 154 -6.80 11.29 -12.01
CA THR A 154 -7.87 10.46 -12.57
C THR A 154 -8.99 11.26 -13.23
N ARG A 155 -9.02 12.60 -13.08
CA ARG A 155 -9.99 13.48 -13.73
C ARG A 155 -9.51 13.95 -15.09
N THR A 156 -8.20 14.16 -15.23
CA THR A 156 -7.58 14.65 -16.47
C THR A 156 -6.86 13.56 -17.24
N CYS A 157 -6.60 12.41 -16.61
CA CYS A 157 -5.79 11.31 -17.12
C CYS A 157 -4.39 11.74 -17.55
N THR A 158 -3.83 12.75 -16.86
CA THR A 158 -2.48 13.26 -17.10
C THR A 158 -1.55 12.90 -15.94
N PRO A 159 -0.25 12.67 -16.20
CA PRO A 159 0.70 12.40 -15.13
C PRO A 159 0.74 13.55 -14.12
N LEU A 160 0.85 13.21 -12.83
CA LEU A 160 0.85 14.18 -11.74
C LEU A 160 2.29 14.42 -11.26
N PRO A 161 2.95 15.52 -11.69
CA PRO A 161 4.28 15.87 -11.22
C PRO A 161 4.26 16.44 -9.81
N ALA A 162 5.42 16.42 -9.14
CA ALA A 162 5.62 16.95 -7.79
C ALA A 162 4.67 16.36 -6.72
N ALA A 163 4.09 15.17 -6.99
CA ALA A 163 3.37 14.40 -5.98
C ALA A 163 4.38 13.61 -5.16
N LEU A 164 4.30 13.70 -3.83
CA LEU A 164 5.13 12.89 -2.96
C LEU A 164 4.56 11.49 -2.88
N VAL A 165 5.40 10.49 -3.17
CA VAL A 165 5.11 9.08 -2.93
C VAL A 165 5.91 8.63 -1.74
N GLU A 166 5.21 8.30 -0.68
CA GLU A 166 5.79 7.76 0.55
C GLU A 166 5.50 6.28 0.64
N LEU A 167 6.51 5.49 1.02
CA LEU A 167 6.41 4.06 1.23
C LEU A 167 6.86 3.67 2.63
N TRP A 168 6.22 2.63 3.18
CA TRP A 168 6.76 1.89 4.31
C TRP A 168 6.45 0.40 4.16
N ALA A 169 7.40 -0.44 4.55
CA ALA A 169 7.25 -1.89 4.50
C ALA A 169 8.00 -2.57 5.65
N CYS A 170 7.66 -3.83 5.89
CA CYS A 170 8.48 -4.69 6.72
C CYS A 170 9.75 -5.14 5.96
N ASN A 171 10.75 -5.59 6.70
CA ASN A 171 11.91 -6.25 6.13
C ASN A 171 11.60 -7.69 5.70
N ALA A 172 12.61 -8.39 5.18
CA ALA A 172 12.48 -9.76 4.69
C ALA A 172 11.98 -10.78 5.74
N THR A 173 12.05 -10.45 7.03
CA THR A 173 11.58 -11.31 8.14
C THR A 173 10.26 -10.83 8.76
N GLY A 174 9.60 -9.83 8.18
CA GLY A 174 8.31 -9.33 8.67
C GLY A 174 8.38 -8.30 9.79
N ALA A 175 9.57 -7.78 10.14
CA ALA A 175 9.73 -6.73 11.14
C ALA A 175 9.64 -5.34 10.50
N TYR A 176 9.03 -4.37 11.19
CA TYR A 176 8.98 -2.98 10.74
C TYR A 176 10.07 -2.14 11.41
N GLY A 177 10.72 -1.27 10.63
CA GLY A 177 11.60 -0.23 11.16
C GLY A 177 10.84 0.59 12.18
N GLY A 178 11.44 0.87 13.32
CA GLY A 178 10.81 1.59 14.42
C GLY A 178 9.90 0.74 15.32
N PHE A 179 9.65 -0.53 15.02
CA PHE A 179 8.81 -1.43 15.83
C PHE A 179 9.43 -2.82 16.07
N THR A 180 10.76 -2.89 16.21
CA THR A 180 11.53 -4.15 16.05
C THR A 180 11.41 -5.17 17.20
N THR A 181 11.11 -4.76 18.44
CA THR A 181 11.20 -5.69 19.60
C THR A 181 10.18 -5.50 20.72
N SER A 182 9.29 -4.50 20.69
CA SER A 182 8.39 -4.25 21.84
C SER A 182 7.06 -3.56 21.52
N SER A 183 6.64 -3.50 20.26
CA SER A 183 5.48 -2.68 19.85
C SER A 183 5.64 -1.18 20.16
N ARG A 184 6.75 -0.76 20.78
CA ARG A 184 7.06 0.63 21.10
C ARG A 184 7.83 1.24 19.94
N LEU A 185 7.36 2.41 19.53
CA LEU A 185 7.99 3.23 18.52
C LEU A 185 9.44 3.58 18.93
N SER A 186 10.38 3.36 18.02
CA SER A 186 11.78 3.77 18.15
C SER A 186 12.19 4.57 16.93
N ASP A 187 12.91 5.67 17.17
CA ASP A 187 13.54 6.52 16.17
C ASP A 187 14.85 5.94 15.60
N LYS A 188 15.36 4.85 16.18
CA LYS A 188 16.67 4.26 15.83
C LYS A 188 16.68 3.52 14.48
N PHE A 189 15.51 3.22 13.93
CA PHE A 189 15.36 2.30 12.81
C PHE A 189 14.40 2.87 11.78
N THR A 190 14.95 3.60 10.81
CA THR A 190 14.16 4.24 9.74
C THR A 190 14.16 3.46 8.43
N TRP A 191 14.83 2.32 8.37
CA TRP A 191 14.93 1.53 7.14
C TRP A 191 13.55 1.12 6.58
N LEU A 192 13.51 0.94 5.26
CA LEU A 192 12.36 0.57 4.43
C LEU A 192 11.19 1.54 4.52
N ARG A 193 11.50 2.81 4.82
CA ARG A 193 10.54 3.90 4.98
C ARG A 193 11.05 5.18 4.33
N GLY A 194 10.13 6.00 3.85
CA GLY A 194 10.42 7.30 3.25
C GLY A 194 9.84 7.44 1.85
N GLY A 195 10.19 8.54 1.20
CA GLY A 195 9.56 8.88 -0.06
C GLY A 195 10.31 9.92 -0.87
N SER A 196 9.88 10.08 -2.11
CA SER A 196 10.38 11.10 -3.01
C SER A 196 9.24 11.58 -3.90
N GLU A 197 9.44 12.74 -4.51
CA GLU A 197 8.45 13.30 -5.42
C GLU A 197 8.51 12.67 -6.81
N THR A 198 7.37 12.72 -7.50
CA THR A 198 7.28 12.39 -8.92
C THR A 198 7.90 13.48 -9.78
N ASN A 199 8.60 13.06 -10.84
CA ASN A 199 9.15 13.96 -11.85
C ASN A 199 8.05 14.53 -12.78
N THR A 200 8.47 15.28 -13.81
CA THR A 200 7.57 15.90 -14.80
C THR A 200 6.65 14.91 -15.52
N ASN A 201 7.01 13.64 -15.57
CA ASN A 201 6.22 12.57 -16.17
C ASN A 201 5.37 11.82 -15.12
N GLY A 202 5.21 12.37 -13.92
CA GLY A 202 4.47 11.72 -12.83
C GLY A 202 5.11 10.42 -12.35
N VAL A 203 6.41 10.21 -12.54
CA VAL A 203 7.12 8.99 -12.12
C VAL A 203 8.06 9.28 -10.96
N VAL A 204 8.09 8.40 -9.98
CA VAL A 204 9.16 8.28 -9.00
C VAL A 204 9.79 6.90 -9.08
N GLU A 205 11.10 6.81 -8.90
CA GLU A 205 11.83 5.54 -8.73
C GLU A 205 12.28 5.44 -7.28
N LEU A 206 11.83 4.39 -6.59
CA LEU A 206 12.19 4.11 -5.20
C LEU A 206 12.84 2.73 -5.13
N THR A 207 13.98 2.64 -4.43
CA THR A 207 14.70 1.40 -4.19
C THR A 207 14.40 0.91 -2.78
N THR A 208 13.97 -0.35 -2.67
CA THR A 208 13.68 -1.03 -1.40
C THR A 208 14.15 -2.50 -1.50
N ILE A 209 13.73 -3.35 -0.57
CA ILE A 209 13.86 -4.81 -0.68
C ILE A 209 12.49 -5.46 -0.85
N TYR A 210 12.47 -6.67 -1.39
CA TYR A 210 11.28 -7.51 -1.37
C TYR A 210 10.89 -7.81 0.10
N PRO A 211 9.70 -7.39 0.56
CA PRO A 211 9.32 -7.54 1.96
C PRO A 211 8.98 -8.99 2.30
N GLY A 212 9.12 -9.32 3.58
CA GLY A 212 8.61 -10.57 4.13
C GLY A 212 7.10 -10.53 4.33
N PHE A 213 6.60 -11.51 5.07
CA PHE A 213 5.24 -11.52 5.60
C PHE A 213 5.28 -11.54 7.12
N TYR A 214 4.16 -11.19 7.75
CA TYR A 214 3.96 -11.34 9.18
C TYR A 214 2.56 -11.89 9.44
N THR A 215 2.35 -12.46 10.63
CA THR A 215 1.14 -13.22 10.98
C THR A 215 -0.13 -12.50 10.57
N GLY A 216 -0.97 -13.18 9.77
CA GLY A 216 -2.27 -12.68 9.33
C GLY A 216 -2.24 -11.70 8.15
N ARG A 217 -1.09 -11.44 7.52
CA ARG A 217 -0.98 -10.50 6.39
C ARG A 217 -0.15 -11.09 5.25
N THR A 218 -0.62 -10.88 4.02
CA THR A 218 0.14 -11.21 2.79
C THR A 218 1.32 -10.26 2.62
N ILE A 219 2.24 -10.54 1.70
CA ILE A 219 3.36 -9.66 1.37
C ILE A 219 2.83 -8.37 0.75
N HIS A 220 3.17 -7.22 1.36
CA HIS A 220 2.72 -5.91 0.89
C HIS A 220 3.71 -4.79 1.21
N ILE A 221 3.59 -3.70 0.46
CA ILE A 221 4.27 -2.43 0.69
C ILE A 221 3.18 -1.38 0.83
N HIS A 222 3.19 -0.61 1.91
CA HIS A 222 2.24 0.48 2.03
C HIS A 222 2.69 1.69 1.22
N THR A 223 1.72 2.47 0.75
CA THR A 223 1.96 3.72 0.03
C THR A 223 1.01 4.83 0.48
N MET A 224 1.53 6.04 0.55
CA MET A 224 0.74 7.27 0.59
C MET A 224 1.16 8.22 -0.52
N ILE A 225 0.19 8.96 -1.05
CA ILE A 225 0.40 9.97 -2.09
C ILE A 225 -0.06 11.32 -1.55
N HIS A 226 0.85 12.30 -1.53
CA HIS A 226 0.56 13.66 -1.05
C HIS A 226 0.76 14.70 -2.16
N THR A 227 -0.04 15.76 -2.12
CA THR A 227 0.10 16.96 -2.95
C THR A 227 0.30 18.19 -2.08
N GLY A 228 1.08 19.18 -2.53
CA GLY A 228 1.37 20.38 -1.73
C GLY A 228 2.21 20.08 -0.49
N TRP A 229 3.01 19.01 -0.55
CA TRP A 229 3.89 18.57 0.51
C TRP A 229 5.10 19.52 0.65
N THR A 230 5.80 19.46 1.77
CA THR A 230 6.99 20.27 2.06
C THR A 230 8.08 19.40 2.69
N LYS A 231 9.33 19.72 2.38
CA LYS A 231 10.51 19.13 3.00
C LYS A 231 11.02 20.02 4.13
N SER A 232 11.26 19.43 5.30
CA SER A 232 11.91 20.09 6.43
C SER A 232 13.42 20.25 6.19
N ALA A 233 14.05 21.21 6.87
CA ALA A 233 15.48 21.50 6.75
C ALA A 233 16.38 20.32 7.15
N ASN A 234 15.90 19.44 8.04
CA ASN A 234 16.59 18.22 8.46
C ASN A 234 16.49 17.06 7.44
N GLY A 235 15.86 17.28 6.29
CA GLY A 235 15.72 16.27 5.24
C GLY A 235 14.50 15.35 5.38
N THR A 236 13.64 15.56 6.37
CA THR A 236 12.40 14.79 6.52
C THR A 236 11.24 15.42 5.77
N ILE A 237 10.24 14.60 5.44
CA ILE A 237 8.93 15.03 4.96
C ILE A 237 8.20 15.72 6.13
N VAL A 238 7.42 16.75 5.85
CA VAL A 238 6.48 17.31 6.84
C VAL A 238 5.13 16.63 6.62
N SER A 239 4.83 15.55 7.34
CA SER A 239 3.66 14.69 7.04
C SER A 239 2.30 15.42 7.12
N HIS A 240 2.21 16.50 7.89
CA HIS A 240 1.00 17.33 8.02
C HIS A 240 0.92 18.46 6.98
N SER A 241 1.91 18.56 6.08
CA SER A 241 1.90 19.55 5.00
C SER A 241 1.11 19.04 3.79
N GLY A 242 0.37 19.94 3.16
CA GLY A 242 -0.41 19.61 1.97
C GLY A 242 -1.61 18.73 2.26
N ALA A 243 -2.00 17.94 1.26
CA ALA A 243 -3.16 17.07 1.32
C ALA A 243 -2.79 15.62 0.95
N LEU A 244 -3.24 14.68 1.78
CA LEU A 244 -3.22 13.24 1.47
C LEU A 244 -4.26 12.95 0.38
N ARG A 245 -3.81 12.38 -0.74
CA ARG A 245 -4.65 12.09 -1.93
C ARG A 245 -4.93 10.62 -2.14
N HIS A 246 -4.10 9.76 -1.58
CA HIS A 246 -4.32 8.33 -1.62
C HIS A 246 -3.54 7.67 -0.51
N ILE A 247 -4.15 6.66 0.10
CA ILE A 247 -3.45 5.65 0.87
C ILE A 247 -3.79 4.27 0.35
N GLY A 248 -2.80 3.39 0.25
CA GLY A 248 -3.00 2.05 -0.25
C GLY A 248 -1.91 1.07 0.16
N GLN A 249 -2.07 -0.16 -0.32
CA GLN A 249 -1.09 -1.23 -0.21
C GLN A 249 -0.82 -1.79 -1.60
N VAL A 250 0.45 -2.03 -1.91
CA VAL A 250 0.89 -2.74 -3.10
C VAL A 250 1.15 -4.18 -2.68
N TRP A 251 0.36 -5.11 -3.21
CA TRP A 251 0.52 -6.54 -2.93
C TRP A 251 1.45 -7.19 -3.95
N LEU A 252 2.30 -8.09 -3.48
CA LEU A 252 3.25 -8.83 -4.29
C LEU A 252 2.88 -10.31 -4.21
N TRP A 253 2.50 -10.88 -5.36
CA TRP A 253 2.12 -12.28 -5.52
C TRP A 253 3.09 -12.96 -6.49
N PHE A 254 3.38 -14.23 -6.27
CA PHE A 254 4.12 -15.10 -7.19
C PHE A 254 3.16 -16.01 -7.95
#